data_AF-A0A5C3L8I0-F1
#
_entry.id   AF-A0A5C3L8I0-F1
#
_cell.length_a   1.000
_cell.length_b   1.000
_cell.length_c   1.000
_cell.angle_alpha   90.00
_cell.angle_beta   90.00
_cell.angle_gamma   90.00
#
_symmetry.space_group_name_H-M   'P 1'
#
loop_
_entity.id
_entity.type
_entity.pdbx_description
1 polymer ?
#
loop_
_entity_poly.entity_id
_entity_poly.type
_entity_poly.pdbx_seq_one_letter_code
_entity_poly.pdbx_strand_id
1 'polypeptide(L)'
;YSIIGPTGSGKSSFINAVTEAETAPVGHELSPVSATDSITQHDHTLAGRARVRLIDTPGFNNNGGHSSLSPSFQVSNFILRRYDGNRVLTGIIYLRQINDQNRSGMRRTAMRLTRELYGFDTMENMIIVTIFWDQLSTLKDGTAAEELLRSGEGLLKIFQDGGGKTLR
;
A
#
# COMPACT_ATOMS: atom_id res chain seq x y z
N TYR A 1 -2.00 1.17 -10.84
CA TYR A 1 -1.32 1.31 -9.53
C TYR A 1 -1.60 0.10 -8.66
N SER A 2 -0.58 -0.42 -7.98
CA SER A 2 -0.77 -1.43 -6.94
C SER A 2 -0.85 -0.75 -5.57
N ILE A 3 -1.83 -1.14 -4.76
CA ILE A 3 -1.99 -0.59 -3.41
C ILE A 3 -1.43 -1.60 -2.43
N ILE A 4 -0.42 -1.22 -1.65
CA ILE A 4 0.24 -2.08 -0.66
C ILE A 4 0.16 -1.44 0.73
N GLY A 5 0.15 -2.28 1.77
CA GLY A 5 -0.06 -1.85 3.15
C GLY A 5 -0.37 -3.05 4.04
N PRO A 6 -0.26 -2.91 5.37
CA PRO A 6 -0.67 -3.97 6.30
C PRO A 6 -2.17 -4.25 6.20
N THR A 7 -2.63 -5.39 6.72
CA THR A 7 -4.06 -5.64 6.96
C THR A 7 -4.62 -4.55 7.86
N GLY A 8 -5.83 -4.07 7.55
CA GLY A 8 -6.46 -2.97 8.27
C GLY A 8 -5.94 -1.56 7.89
N SER A 9 -5.07 -1.41 6.90
CA SER A 9 -4.65 -0.08 6.40
C SER A 9 -5.67 0.60 5.45
N GLY A 10 -6.87 0.04 5.28
CA GLY A 10 -7.90 0.67 4.45
C GLY A 10 -7.65 0.62 2.94
N LYS A 11 -6.87 -0.35 2.44
CA LYS A 11 -6.59 -0.50 0.99
C LYS A 11 -7.87 -0.62 0.14
N SER A 12 -8.77 -1.51 0.53
CA SER A 12 -10.06 -1.72 -0.16
C SER A 12 -10.96 -0.48 -0.02
N SER A 13 -10.97 0.17 1.15
CA SER A 13 -11.69 1.43 1.36
C SER A 13 -11.16 2.57 0.48
N PHE A 14 -9.84 2.67 0.31
CA PHE A 14 -9.21 3.63 -0.57
C PHE A 14 -9.61 3.39 -2.03
N ILE A 15 -9.67 2.12 -2.47
CA ILE A 15 -10.16 1.78 -3.81
C ILE A 15 -11.59 2.26 -3.97
N ASN A 16 -12.49 1.92 -3.04
CA ASN A 16 -13.89 2.30 -3.13
C ASN A 16 -14.09 3.82 -3.15
N ALA A 17 -13.27 4.56 -2.40
CA ALA A 17 -13.27 6.01 -2.42
C ALA A 17 -12.83 6.58 -3.77
N VAL A 18 -11.81 5.98 -4.42
CA VAL A 18 -11.33 6.41 -5.74
C VAL A 18 -12.29 5.99 -6.85
N THR A 19 -12.93 4.83 -6.75
CA THR A 19 -13.86 4.33 -7.77
C THR A 19 -15.27 4.87 -7.62
N GLU A 20 -15.55 5.55 -6.49
CA GLU A 20 -16.89 6.01 -6.09
C GLU A 20 -17.93 4.87 -6.08
N ALA A 21 -17.48 3.66 -5.77
CA ALA A 21 -18.29 2.44 -5.81
C ALA A 21 -17.76 1.38 -4.84
N GLU A 22 -18.64 0.52 -4.33
CA GLU A 22 -18.28 -0.61 -3.46
C GLU A 22 -17.76 -1.81 -4.26
N THR A 23 -16.65 -1.63 -4.98
CA THR A 23 -16.08 -2.68 -5.85
C THR A 23 -15.13 -3.60 -5.09
N ALA A 24 -14.43 -3.10 -4.07
CA ALA A 24 -13.52 -3.86 -3.23
C ALA A 24 -14.19 -4.21 -1.90
N PRO A 25 -14.19 -5.49 -1.47
CA PRO A 25 -14.82 -5.90 -0.23
C PRO A 25 -14.09 -5.31 0.98
N VAL A 26 -14.82 -4.63 1.86
CA VAL A 26 -14.29 -4.09 3.12
C VAL A 26 -14.77 -4.97 4.27
N GLY A 27 -13.84 -5.58 4.99
CA GLY A 27 -14.16 -6.28 6.24
C GLY A 27 -14.40 -5.27 7.35
N HIS A 28 -15.63 -5.23 7.89
CA HIS A 28 -16.00 -4.33 8.99
C HIS A 28 -15.83 -4.94 10.39
N GLU A 29 -15.31 -6.16 10.49
CA GLU A 29 -15.07 -6.83 11.76
C GLU A 29 -13.64 -7.35 11.80
N LEU A 30 -13.04 -7.38 13.00
CA LEU A 30 -11.79 -8.06 13.32
C LEU A 30 -11.95 -9.59 13.18
N SER A 31 -12.46 -10.05 12.05
CA SER A 31 -12.28 -11.44 11.65
C SER A 31 -10.76 -11.67 11.58
N PRO A 32 -10.24 -12.75 12.19
CA PRO A 32 -8.84 -13.12 12.06
C PRO A 32 -8.45 -13.41 10.59
N VAL A 33 -9.43 -13.45 9.68
CA VAL A 33 -9.28 -13.62 8.24
C VAL A 33 -9.30 -12.24 7.57
N SER A 34 -8.25 -11.92 6.81
CA SER A 34 -8.19 -10.72 5.98
C SER A 34 -9.34 -10.72 4.98
N ALA A 35 -10.10 -9.63 4.87
CA ALA A 35 -11.16 -9.50 3.86
C ALA A 35 -10.62 -9.66 2.42
N THR A 36 -9.32 -9.40 2.24
CA THR A 36 -8.59 -9.58 0.99
C THR A 36 -7.55 -10.70 1.18
N ASP A 37 -7.95 -11.94 0.88
CA ASP A 37 -7.04 -13.11 0.83
C ASP A 37 -6.46 -13.35 -0.56
N SER A 38 -6.94 -12.62 -1.58
CA SER A 38 -6.48 -12.72 -2.96
C SER A 38 -6.36 -11.35 -3.62
N ILE A 39 -5.54 -11.27 -4.67
CA ILE A 39 -5.31 -10.03 -5.41
C ILE A 39 -6.49 -9.76 -6.35
N THR A 40 -7.10 -8.57 -6.25
CA THR A 40 -8.22 -8.15 -7.10
C THR A 40 -7.87 -6.91 -7.92
N GLN A 41 -8.54 -6.72 -9.05
CA GLN A 41 -8.31 -5.60 -9.96
C GLN A 41 -9.59 -4.80 -10.15
N HIS A 42 -9.48 -3.48 -10.05
CA HIS A 42 -10.59 -2.53 -10.15
C HIS A 42 -10.25 -1.50 -11.21
N ASP A 43 -10.97 -1.54 -12.34
CA ASP A 43 -10.82 -0.57 -13.42
C ASP A 43 -11.76 0.62 -13.18
N HIS A 44 -11.24 1.83 -13.36
CA HIS A 44 -12.02 3.06 -13.19
C HIS A 44 -11.55 4.13 -14.18
N THR A 45 -12.40 5.11 -14.49
CA THR A 45 -12.06 6.24 -15.37
C THR A 45 -12.10 7.54 -14.57
N LEU A 46 -10.93 8.01 -14.14
CA LEU A 46 -10.80 9.24 -13.37
C LEU A 46 -11.24 10.44 -14.20
N ALA A 47 -12.20 11.18 -13.66
CA ALA A 47 -12.76 12.41 -14.26
C ALA A 47 -13.16 12.24 -15.74
N GLY A 48 -13.57 11.04 -16.14
CA GLY A 48 -13.94 10.72 -17.53
C GLY A 48 -12.78 10.75 -18.54
N ARG A 49 -11.52 10.91 -18.11
CA ARG A 49 -10.36 11.15 -18.99
C ARG A 49 -9.31 10.05 -18.92
N ALA A 50 -8.94 9.62 -17.71
CA ALA A 50 -7.82 8.71 -17.51
C ALA A 50 -8.32 7.35 -17.02
N ARG A 51 -8.03 6.29 -17.78
CA ARG A 51 -8.28 4.92 -17.33
C ARG A 51 -7.20 4.53 -16.32
N VAL A 52 -7.64 4.13 -15.14
CA VAL A 52 -6.78 3.60 -14.09
C VAL A 52 -7.21 2.20 -13.71
N ARG A 53 -6.22 1.36 -13.43
CA ARG A 53 -6.42 0.06 -12.79
C ARG A 53 -5.80 0.12 -11.40
N LEU A 54 -6.62 -0.11 -10.39
CA LEU A 54 -6.20 -0.26 -9.01
C LEU A 54 -6.13 -1.75 -8.68
N ILE A 55 -5.01 -2.18 -8.12
CA ILE A 55 -4.79 -3.57 -7.72
C ILE A 55 -4.84 -3.61 -6.20
N ASP A 56 -5.89 -4.23 -5.65
CA ASP A 56 -5.97 -4.50 -4.22
C ASP A 56 -5.09 -5.70 -3.89
N THR A 57 -4.33 -5.60 -2.80
CA THR A 57 -3.38 -6.64 -2.40
C THR A 57 -3.69 -7.15 -0.99
N PRO A 58 -3.41 -8.42 -0.69
CA PRO A 58 -3.45 -8.89 0.69
C PRO A 58 -2.49 -8.10 1.59
N GLY A 59 -2.86 -7.95 2.87
CA GLY A 59 -2.00 -7.26 3.83
C GLY A 59 -0.68 -8.00 4.08
N PHE A 60 0.45 -7.29 4.01
CA PHE A 60 1.76 -7.94 4.08
C PHE A 60 2.18 -8.40 5.49
N ASN A 61 1.45 -8.00 6.53
CA ASN A 61 1.66 -8.43 7.92
C ASN A 61 0.85 -9.70 8.26
N ASN A 62 0.07 -10.23 7.33
CA ASN A 62 -0.65 -11.47 7.55
C ASN A 62 0.31 -12.67 7.40
N ASN A 63 0.73 -13.24 8.53
CA ASN A 63 1.60 -14.42 8.57
C ASN A 63 0.83 -15.74 8.67
N GLY A 64 -0.51 -15.73 8.64
CA GLY A 64 -1.32 -16.92 8.88
C GLY A 64 -2.66 -16.89 8.16
N GLY A 65 -2.88 -17.85 7.27
CA GLY A 65 -4.17 -18.11 6.67
C GLY A 65 -4.06 -18.72 5.27
N HIS A 66 -4.00 -20.06 5.20
CA HIS A 66 -4.30 -20.88 4.02
C HIS A 66 -3.34 -20.89 2.81
N SER A 67 -2.50 -19.90 2.57
CA SER A 67 -1.50 -19.95 1.48
C SER A 67 -0.09 -20.28 1.98
N SER A 68 0.57 -21.28 1.39
CA SER A 68 1.97 -21.63 1.69
C SER A 68 2.99 -20.52 1.32
N LEU A 69 2.54 -19.47 0.63
CA LEU A 69 3.36 -18.38 0.12
C LEU A 69 3.08 -17.09 0.89
N SER A 70 4.13 -16.38 1.31
CA SER A 70 3.99 -15.08 1.97
C SER A 70 3.17 -14.10 1.11
N PRO A 71 2.33 -13.22 1.71
CA PRO A 71 1.56 -12.25 0.95
C PRO A 71 2.41 -11.40 0.00
N SER A 72 3.65 -11.08 0.41
CA SER A 72 4.58 -10.37 -0.45
C SER A 72 4.90 -11.13 -1.74
N PHE A 73 5.14 -12.43 -1.64
CA PHE A 73 5.44 -13.27 -2.80
C PHE A 73 4.24 -13.36 -3.75
N GLN A 74 3.01 -13.41 -3.22
CA GLN A 74 1.82 -13.42 -4.06
C GLN A 74 1.69 -12.14 -4.88
N VAL A 75 1.93 -10.98 -4.26
CA VAL A 75 1.89 -9.67 -4.92
C VAL A 75 2.99 -9.57 -5.98
N SER A 76 4.23 -9.91 -5.61
CA SER A 76 5.37 -9.91 -6.53
C SER A 76 5.14 -10.84 -7.72
N ASN A 77 4.74 -12.09 -7.48
CA ASN A 77 4.50 -13.07 -8.53
C ASN A 77 3.32 -12.67 -9.44
N PHE A 78 2.24 -12.11 -8.89
CA PHE A 78 1.12 -11.62 -9.69
C PHE A 78 1.54 -10.48 -10.62
N ILE A 79 2.32 -9.53 -10.09
CA ILE A 79 2.80 -8.40 -10.89
C ILE A 79 3.79 -8.89 -11.94
N LEU A 80 4.80 -9.68 -11.56
CA LEU A 80 5.80 -10.20 -12.50
C LEU A 80 5.20 -11.05 -13.63
N ARG A 81 4.19 -11.89 -13.35
CA ARG A 81 3.53 -12.73 -14.36
C ARG A 81 2.60 -11.98 -15.32
N ARG A 82 2.05 -10.84 -14.88
CA ARG A 82 1.00 -10.12 -15.64
C ARG A 82 1.55 -8.92 -16.41
N TYR A 83 2.72 -8.44 -16.00
CA TYR A 83 3.39 -7.25 -16.52
C TYR A 83 4.72 -7.63 -17.20
N ASP A 84 4.74 -8.76 -17.93
CA ASP A 84 5.88 -9.21 -18.73
C ASP A 84 5.88 -8.54 -20.12
N GLY A 85 6.78 -7.58 -20.31
CA GLY A 85 7.14 -7.01 -21.61
C GLY A 85 6.13 -6.09 -22.30
N ASN A 86 4.81 -6.28 -22.13
CA ASN A 86 3.78 -5.52 -22.84
C ASN A 86 2.81 -4.72 -21.95
N ARG A 87 2.82 -4.94 -20.64
CA ARG A 87 2.06 -4.15 -19.67
C ARG A 87 3.03 -3.70 -18.61
N VAL A 88 3.06 -2.41 -18.30
CA VAL A 88 3.96 -1.84 -17.28
C VAL A 88 3.15 -1.45 -16.06
N LEU A 89 3.61 -1.82 -14.87
CA LEU A 89 3.05 -1.31 -13.62
C LEU A 89 3.44 0.17 -13.49
N THR A 90 2.44 1.06 -13.52
CA THR A 90 2.68 2.51 -13.46
C THR A 90 3.29 2.98 -12.14
N GLY A 91 2.92 2.34 -11.02
CA GLY A 91 3.32 2.81 -9.70
C GLY A 91 2.72 2.01 -8.54
N ILE A 92 3.31 2.22 -7.37
CA ILE A 92 2.82 1.72 -6.07
C ILE A 92 2.21 2.88 -5.29
N ILE A 93 1.09 2.60 -4.63
CA ILE A 93 0.55 3.42 -3.55
C ILE A 93 0.77 2.64 -2.25
N TYR A 94 1.63 3.14 -1.36
CA TYR A 94 1.87 2.55 -0.05
C TYR A 94 1.07 3.30 1.02
N LEU A 95 0.12 2.61 1.64
CA LEU A 95 -0.65 3.15 2.74
C LEU A 95 0.12 2.95 4.06
N ARG A 96 0.46 4.06 4.71
CA ARG A 96 1.17 4.09 5.99
C ARG A 96 0.32 4.78 7.05
N GLN A 97 -0.01 4.07 8.13
CA GLN A 97 -0.66 4.69 9.28
C GLN A 97 0.27 5.71 9.94
N ILE A 98 -0.28 6.88 10.26
CA ILE A 98 0.48 7.98 10.86
C ILE A 98 0.92 7.68 12.29
N ASN A 99 0.15 6.87 13.01
CA ASN A 99 0.40 6.49 14.41
C ASN A 99 1.18 5.18 14.57
N ASP A 100 1.50 4.47 13.48
CA ASP A 100 2.16 3.18 13.57
C ASP A 100 3.64 3.33 13.93
N GLN A 101 3.94 2.96 15.17
CA GLN A 101 5.31 2.92 15.68
C GLN A 101 6.11 1.91 14.86
N ASN A 102 7.27 2.35 14.39
CA ASN A 102 8.10 1.70 13.39
C ASN A 102 8.55 0.27 13.78
N ARG A 103 7.65 -0.71 13.72
CA ARG A 103 7.93 -2.11 14.05
C ARG A 103 8.89 -2.66 12.99
N SER A 104 10.07 -3.07 13.42
CA SER A 104 11.17 -3.51 12.55
C SER A 104 10.76 -4.59 11.53
N GLY A 105 9.78 -5.45 11.88
CA GLY A 105 9.22 -6.46 10.98
C GLY A 105 8.48 -5.88 9.77
N MET A 106 7.65 -4.85 9.96
CA MET A 106 6.89 -4.21 8.88
C MET A 106 7.81 -3.46 7.92
N ARG A 107 8.89 -2.86 8.44
CA ARG A 107 9.96 -2.24 7.64
C ARG A 107 10.58 -3.24 6.66
N ARG A 108 11.00 -4.41 7.15
CA ARG A 108 11.64 -5.43 6.30
C ARG A 108 10.71 -5.93 5.20
N THR A 109 9.45 -6.21 5.53
CA THR A 109 8.49 -6.75 4.56
C THR A 109 8.16 -5.72 3.46
N ALA A 110 7.94 -4.46 3.84
CA ALA A 110 7.68 -3.40 2.86
C ALA A 110 8.89 -3.18 1.94
N MET A 111 10.12 -3.13 2.48
CA MET A 111 11.32 -3.03 1.64
C MET A 111 11.48 -4.21 0.68
N ARG A 112 11.24 -5.44 1.15
CA ARG A 112 11.30 -6.63 0.30
C ARG A 112 10.29 -6.53 -0.84
N LEU A 113 9.05 -6.18 -0.53
CA LEU A 113 7.99 -5.96 -1.51
C LEU A 113 8.39 -4.93 -2.57
N THR A 114 8.83 -3.75 -2.15
CA THR A 114 9.19 -2.71 -3.09
C THR A 114 10.36 -3.13 -3.99
N ARG A 115 11.37 -3.81 -3.43
CA ARG A 115 12.50 -4.35 -4.20
C ARG A 115 12.09 -5.42 -5.21
N GLU A 116 11.24 -6.37 -4.80
CA GLU A 116 10.74 -7.42 -5.69
C GLU A 116 9.87 -6.86 -6.82
N LEU A 117 9.20 -5.72 -6.60
CA LEU A 117 8.29 -5.10 -7.57
C LEU A 117 8.97 -4.09 -8.51
N TYR A 118 9.97 -3.33 -8.04
CA TYR A 118 10.59 -2.21 -8.81
C TYR A 118 12.10 -2.34 -9.02
N GLY A 119 12.74 -3.36 -8.45
CA GLY A 119 14.20 -3.45 -8.48
C GLY A 119 14.87 -2.46 -7.52
N PHE A 120 16.20 -2.32 -7.65
CA PHE A 120 17.03 -1.68 -6.62
C PHE A 120 17.13 -0.15 -6.72
N ASP A 121 16.78 0.47 -7.85
CA ASP A 121 17.45 1.74 -8.17
C ASP A 121 16.57 3.00 -8.12
N THR A 122 15.24 2.93 -8.24
CA THR A 122 14.38 4.14 -8.14
C THR A 122 13.00 3.87 -7.54
N MET A 123 12.53 4.79 -6.71
CA MET A 123 11.18 4.80 -6.09
C MET A 123 10.31 5.92 -6.69
N GLU A 124 10.67 6.46 -7.85
CA GLU A 124 9.98 7.60 -8.49
C GLU A 124 8.50 7.34 -8.80
N ASN A 125 8.15 6.07 -9.00
CA ASN A 125 6.79 5.61 -9.24
C ASN A 125 6.05 5.20 -7.95
N MET A 126 6.61 5.54 -6.78
CA MET A 126 6.02 5.26 -5.48
C MET A 126 5.36 6.50 -4.90
N ILE A 127 4.11 6.31 -4.46
CA ILE A 127 3.33 7.30 -3.71
C ILE A 127 3.13 6.72 -2.32
N ILE A 128 3.56 7.45 -1.29
CA ILE A 128 3.32 7.10 0.11
C ILE A 128 2.16 7.96 0.61
N VAL A 129 1.07 7.31 1.01
CA VAL A 129 -0.10 7.99 1.55
C VAL A 129 -0.14 7.75 3.05
N THR A 130 -0.12 8.83 3.83
CA THR A 130 -0.31 8.77 5.28
C THR A 130 -1.81 8.73 5.60
N ILE A 131 -2.23 7.78 6.43
CA ILE A 131 -3.64 7.55 6.76
C ILE A 131 -3.90 7.61 8.27
N PHE A 132 -5.19 7.65 8.65
CA PHE A 132 -5.68 7.68 10.04
C PHE A 132 -5.36 8.97 10.80
N TRP A 133 -5.35 10.09 10.07
CA TRP A 133 -5.22 11.43 10.64
C TRP A 133 -6.35 11.78 11.61
N ASP A 134 -7.55 11.23 11.38
CA ASP A 134 -8.75 11.38 12.18
C ASP A 134 -8.69 10.66 13.54
N GLN A 135 -7.73 9.73 13.73
CA GLN A 135 -7.50 9.05 15.01
C GLN A 135 -6.62 9.85 15.98
N LEU A 136 -6.06 10.98 15.53
CA LEU A 136 -5.20 11.82 16.36
C LEU A 136 -6.03 12.91 17.05
N SER A 137 -5.64 13.24 18.28
CA SER A 137 -6.34 14.26 19.08
C SER A 137 -6.27 15.64 18.45
N THR A 138 -5.16 15.97 17.78
CA THR A 138 -5.00 17.27 17.12
C THR A 138 -4.23 17.14 15.80
N LEU A 139 -4.47 18.08 14.87
CA LEU A 139 -3.69 18.21 13.64
C LEU A 139 -2.20 18.48 13.93
N LYS A 140 -1.90 19.13 15.05
CA LYS A 140 -0.53 19.41 15.49
C LYS A 140 0.21 18.11 15.81
N ASP A 141 -0.44 17.18 16.49
CA ASP A 141 0.13 15.86 16.79
C ASP A 141 0.38 15.07 15.51
N GLY A 142 -0.55 15.13 14.55
CA GLY A 142 -0.37 14.51 13.23
C GLY A 142 0.78 15.09 12.44
N THR A 143 0.88 16.42 12.41
CA THR A 143 2.00 17.09 11.72
C THR A 143 3.35 16.70 12.34
N ALA A 144 3.43 16.63 13.68
CA ALA A 144 4.63 16.19 14.37
C ALA A 144 4.95 14.71 14.09
N ALA A 145 3.94 13.83 14.07
CA ALA A 145 4.11 12.42 13.74
C ALA A 145 4.58 12.22 12.29
N GLU A 146 3.98 12.93 11.32
CA GLU A 146 4.42 12.89 9.93
C GLU A 146 5.87 13.38 9.79
N GLU A 147 6.24 14.47 10.46
CA GLU A 147 7.61 15.00 10.43
C GLU A 147 8.62 14.00 11.01
N LEU A 148 8.27 13.27 12.07
CA LEU A 148 9.11 12.20 12.61
C LEU A 148 9.25 11.03 11.62
N LEU A 149 8.19 10.69 10.89
CA LEU A 149 8.27 9.66 9.85
C LEU A 149 9.19 10.10 8.69
N ARG A 150 9.20 11.40 8.36
CA ARG A 150 10.03 11.98 7.29
C ARG A 150 11.49 12.16 7.71
N SER A 151 11.75 12.57 8.94
CA SER A 151 13.10 12.87 9.42
C SER A 151 13.84 11.68 10.02
N GLY A 152 13.12 10.63 10.44
CA GLY A 152 13.73 9.43 11.01
C GLY A 152 14.31 8.45 9.98
N GLU A 153 15.05 7.44 10.44
CA GLU A 153 15.61 6.35 9.61
C GLU A 153 14.56 5.27 9.22
N GLY A 154 13.32 5.73 8.98
CA GLY A 154 12.17 4.89 8.69
C GLY A 154 11.96 4.59 7.21
N LEU A 155 10.95 3.75 6.93
CA LEU A 155 10.54 3.44 5.54
C LEU A 155 10.21 4.68 4.71
N LEU A 156 9.51 5.64 5.32
CA LEU A 156 9.07 6.83 4.61
C LEU A 156 10.27 7.61 4.07
N LYS A 157 11.28 7.85 4.91
CA LYS A 157 12.53 8.49 4.51
C LYS A 157 13.25 7.72 3.41
N ILE A 158 13.38 6.38 3.55
CA ILE A 158 14.01 5.53 2.52
C ILE A 158 13.30 5.69 1.17
N PHE A 159 11.97 5.66 1.16
CA PHE A 159 11.21 5.79 -0.09
C PHE A 159 11.28 7.20 -0.67
N GLN A 160 11.25 8.24 0.16
CA GLN A 160 11.44 9.62 -0.27
C GLN A 160 12.83 9.87 -0.85
N ASP A 161 13.89 9.35 -0.22
CA ASP A 161 15.27 9.45 -0.71
C ASP A 161 15.45 8.75 -2.05
N GLY A 162 14.66 7.70 -2.31
CA GLY A 162 14.59 7.04 -3.61
C GLY A 162 13.74 7.77 -4.66
N GLY A 163 13.20 8.96 -4.38
CA GLY A 163 12.36 9.74 -5.30
C GLY A 163 10.84 9.56 -5.12
N GLY A 164 10.41 8.79 -4.12
CA GLY A 164 9.00 8.58 -3.80
C GLY A 164 8.31 9.86 -3.32
N LYS A 165 7.03 10.02 -3.66
CA LYS A 165 6.23 11.20 -3.31
C LYS A 165 5.33 10.89 -2.11
N THR A 166 5.15 11.85 -1.21
CA THR A 166 4.27 11.67 -0.04
C THR A 166 3.03 12.55 -0.13
N LEU A 167 1.88 11.95 0.16
CA LEU A 167 0.57 12.58 0.21
C LEU A 167 -0.08 12.32 1.59
N ARG A 168 -0.99 13.22 1.97
CA ARG A 168 -1.86 13.11 3.14
C ARG A 168 -3.31 13.26 2.70
#